data_AF-A0AAP6WNS6-F1
#
_entry.id   AF-A0AAP6WNS6-F1
#
_cell.length_a   1.000
_cell.length_b   1.000
_cell.length_c   1.000
_cell.angle_alpha   90.00
_cell.angle_beta   90.00
_cell.angle_gamma   90.00
#
_symmetry.space_group_name_H-M   'P 1'
#
loop_
_entity.id
_entity.type
_entity.pdbx_description
1 polymer ?
#
loop_
_entity_poly.entity_id
_entity_poly.type
_entity_poly.pdbx_seq_one_letter_code
_entity_poly.pdbx_strand_id
1 'polypeptide(L)'
;MQFRDLYFQFDGINSKEKRLKLITVDSKNNRNLFGVEQDIIEEENGTDVPLFLGVKRKCPTIPVTLMKMNEWNRPIPYGEKELSDICNWLFKREYKPFVSWDNPGVVYYVIFIKGEGFENCAKEGYLNLEMRLSAPHAYSRQLTDEYYVLDQKTVYINNDSDIQDIIYPDVEFEMLDDCTDLIIENLTIGEKMEFNNLEKGERIKIYNDGLKDMVSLVDRSRNIFEKSNKYFIKLVYGRNRIRITGKCKIKFITQYPLALK
;
A
#
# COMPACT_ATOMS: atom_id res chain seq x y z
N MET A 1 -17.70 0.39 -0.18
CA MET A 1 -16.93 1.16 0.80
C MET A 1 -17.39 2.56 0.55
N GLN A 2 -18.02 3.17 1.53
CA GLN A 2 -18.55 4.51 1.38
C GLN A 2 -17.73 5.44 2.26
N PHE A 3 -17.11 6.43 1.63
CA PHE A 3 -16.46 7.51 2.34
C PHE A 3 -17.55 8.44 2.88
N ARG A 4 -17.55 8.67 4.20
CA ARG A 4 -18.57 9.49 4.88
C ARG A 4 -18.11 10.94 5.01
N ASP A 5 -16.80 11.14 5.14
CA ASP A 5 -16.18 12.43 5.15
C ASP A 5 -16.21 13.08 3.78
N LEU A 6 -16.32 14.41 3.81
CA LEU A 6 -16.44 15.23 2.61
C LEU A 6 -15.12 15.34 1.86
N TYR A 7 -13.98 15.14 2.53
CA TYR A 7 -12.68 15.44 1.97
C TYR A 7 -11.80 14.20 1.88
N PHE A 8 -10.94 14.22 0.88
CA PHE A 8 -9.92 13.22 0.62
C PHE A 8 -8.63 13.88 0.14
N GLN A 9 -7.55 13.11 0.14
CA GLN A 9 -6.28 13.43 -0.49
C GLN A 9 -6.04 12.45 -1.64
N PHE A 10 -5.63 12.96 -2.80
CA PHE A 10 -5.27 12.15 -3.96
C PHE A 10 -3.98 12.66 -4.59
N ASP A 11 -3.03 11.73 -4.82
CA ASP A 11 -1.71 12.05 -5.38
C ASP A 11 -0.99 13.16 -4.59
N GLY A 12 -1.09 13.11 -3.26
CA GLY A 12 -0.51 14.10 -2.37
C GLY A 12 -1.33 15.40 -2.20
N ILE A 13 -2.28 15.70 -3.07
CA ILE A 13 -3.04 16.97 -3.08
C ILE A 13 -4.36 16.81 -2.33
N ASN A 14 -4.71 17.80 -1.51
CA ASN A 14 -5.96 17.79 -0.77
C ASN A 14 -7.14 18.30 -1.61
N SER A 15 -8.24 17.56 -1.64
CA SER A 15 -9.50 17.97 -2.30
C SER A 15 -10.04 19.32 -1.81
N LYS A 16 -9.77 19.68 -0.55
CA LYS A 16 -10.13 20.99 0.03
C LYS A 16 -9.51 22.16 -0.72
N GLU A 17 -8.28 22.02 -1.23
CA GLU A 17 -7.61 23.06 -2.03
C GLU A 17 -8.35 23.35 -3.33
N LYS A 18 -9.02 22.33 -3.89
CA LYS A 18 -9.84 22.42 -5.10
C LYS A 18 -11.33 22.63 -4.82
N ARG A 19 -11.70 22.80 -3.54
CA ARG A 19 -13.10 22.94 -3.07
C ARG A 19 -14.02 21.79 -3.53
N LEU A 20 -13.44 20.61 -3.75
CA LEU A 20 -14.17 19.41 -4.12
C LEU A 20 -14.52 18.61 -2.88
N LYS A 21 -15.76 18.16 -2.81
CA LYS A 21 -16.27 17.33 -1.72
C LYS A 21 -16.85 16.04 -2.26
N LEU A 22 -16.61 14.94 -1.55
CA LEU A 22 -17.32 13.68 -1.71
C LEU A 22 -18.77 13.90 -1.26
N ILE A 23 -19.71 13.57 -2.14
CA ILE A 23 -21.14 13.63 -1.83
C ILE A 23 -21.81 12.31 -2.19
N THR A 24 -22.95 12.04 -1.57
CA THR A 24 -23.83 10.94 -1.94
C THR A 24 -25.10 11.52 -2.54
N VAL A 25 -25.32 11.30 -3.84
CA VAL A 25 -26.50 11.84 -4.56
C VAL A 25 -27.73 10.95 -4.36
N ASP A 26 -27.54 9.64 -4.30
CA ASP A 26 -28.61 8.68 -4.03
C ASP A 26 -28.22 7.76 -2.87
N SER A 27 -29.08 7.68 -1.85
CA SER A 27 -28.89 6.86 -0.65
C SER A 27 -29.43 5.44 -0.79
N LYS A 28 -30.24 5.16 -1.82
CA LYS A 28 -30.98 3.89 -1.96
C LYS A 28 -30.09 2.68 -2.27
N ASN A 29 -28.85 2.90 -2.71
CA ASN A 29 -27.88 1.84 -3.05
C ASN A 29 -26.56 1.94 -2.27
N ASN A 30 -26.57 2.54 -1.07
CA ASN A 30 -25.37 2.64 -0.24
C ASN A 30 -24.95 1.25 0.28
N ARG A 31 -24.03 0.60 -0.45
CA ARG A 31 -23.40 -0.65 -0.05
C ARG A 31 -22.00 -0.38 0.50
N ASN A 32 -21.80 -0.67 1.78
CA ASN A 32 -20.45 -0.77 2.33
C ASN A 32 -19.80 -2.02 1.74
N LEU A 33 -18.55 -1.87 1.29
CA LEU A 33 -17.78 -3.01 0.79
C LEU A 33 -17.16 -3.58 2.06
N PHE A 34 -17.46 -4.84 2.34
CA PHE A 34 -16.89 -5.55 3.46
C PHE A 34 -16.21 -6.80 2.92
N GLY A 35 -14.92 -6.94 3.20
CA GLY A 35 -14.10 -7.98 2.62
C GLY A 35 -13.83 -7.77 1.13
N VAL A 36 -13.53 -8.87 0.43
CA VAL A 36 -13.10 -8.87 -0.96
C VAL A 36 -13.95 -9.85 -1.74
N GLU A 37 -14.42 -9.47 -2.93
CA GLU A 37 -15.05 -10.41 -3.86
C GLU A 37 -13.99 -11.39 -4.40
N GLN A 38 -14.30 -12.69 -4.35
CA GLN A 38 -13.37 -13.72 -4.75
C GLN A 38 -14.08 -14.80 -5.58
N ASP A 39 -13.41 -15.23 -6.63
CA ASP A 39 -13.84 -16.38 -7.44
C ASP A 39 -13.17 -17.63 -6.90
N ILE A 40 -13.96 -18.69 -6.70
CA ILE A 40 -13.46 -20.00 -6.30
C ILE A 40 -13.01 -20.75 -7.56
N ILE A 41 -11.81 -21.33 -7.52
CA ILE A 41 -11.27 -22.16 -8.60
C ILE A 41 -11.37 -23.61 -8.15
N GLU A 42 -12.20 -24.38 -8.84
CA GLU A 42 -12.49 -25.78 -8.55
C GLU A 42 -12.46 -26.62 -9.83
N GLU A 43 -12.13 -27.90 -9.69
CA GLU A 43 -12.13 -28.88 -10.76
C GLU A 43 -13.04 -30.07 -10.41
N GLU A 44 -13.88 -30.49 -11.36
CA GLU A 44 -14.71 -31.68 -11.19
C GLU A 44 -13.84 -32.94 -11.27
N ASN A 45 -13.85 -33.75 -10.20
CA ASN A 45 -13.05 -34.97 -10.09
C ASN A 45 -13.89 -36.25 -10.18
N GLY A 46 -15.16 -36.14 -10.61
CA GLY A 46 -16.10 -37.26 -10.70
C GLY A 46 -16.68 -37.73 -9.35
N THR A 47 -16.43 -37.00 -8.26
CA THR A 47 -17.11 -37.19 -6.96
C THR A 47 -18.06 -36.04 -6.66
N ASP A 48 -18.95 -36.21 -5.68
CA ASP A 48 -19.87 -35.15 -5.23
C ASP A 48 -19.15 -33.93 -4.63
N VAL A 49 -17.83 -34.03 -4.37
CA VAL A 49 -17.02 -32.95 -3.81
C VAL A 49 -15.97 -32.52 -4.84
N PRO A 50 -16.09 -31.32 -5.43
CA PRO A 50 -15.11 -30.83 -6.38
C PRO A 50 -13.75 -30.59 -5.70
N LEU A 51 -12.68 -30.69 -6.48
CA LEU A 51 -11.33 -30.43 -6.00
C LEU A 51 -11.10 -28.91 -5.92
N PHE A 52 -10.91 -28.41 -4.71
CA PHE A 52 -10.55 -27.01 -4.49
C PHE A 52 -9.10 -26.73 -4.90
N LEU A 53 -8.91 -25.86 -5.88
CA LEU A 53 -7.59 -25.45 -6.39
C LEU A 53 -7.14 -24.11 -5.82
N GLY A 54 -8.08 -23.24 -5.44
CA GLY A 54 -7.75 -21.96 -4.81
C GLY A 54 -8.81 -20.89 -5.01
N VAL A 55 -8.42 -19.65 -4.72
CA VAL A 55 -9.30 -18.49 -4.80
C VAL A 55 -8.60 -17.33 -5.52
N LYS A 56 -9.31 -16.70 -6.46
CA LYS A 56 -8.85 -15.51 -7.17
C LYS A 56 -9.60 -14.28 -6.68
N ARG A 57 -8.88 -13.36 -6.04
CA ARG A 57 -9.44 -12.10 -5.54
C ARG A 57 -9.55 -11.07 -6.67
N LYS A 58 -10.69 -10.39 -6.77
CA LYS A 58 -10.92 -9.30 -7.72
C LYS A 58 -10.59 -7.95 -7.09
N CYS A 59 -9.94 -7.06 -7.85
CA CYS A 59 -9.74 -5.68 -7.43
C CYS A 59 -11.05 -4.90 -7.62
N PRO A 60 -11.61 -4.29 -6.57
CA PRO A 60 -12.89 -3.63 -6.65
C PRO A 60 -12.80 -2.28 -7.37
N THR A 61 -13.92 -1.91 -8.02
CA THR A 61 -14.19 -0.56 -8.51
C THR A 61 -15.15 0.12 -7.55
N ILE A 62 -14.81 1.34 -7.13
CA ILE A 62 -15.60 2.15 -6.22
C ILE A 62 -16.16 3.35 -6.99
N PRO A 63 -17.50 3.49 -7.09
CA PRO A 63 -18.10 4.72 -7.58
C PRO A 63 -17.99 5.81 -6.53
N VAL A 64 -17.57 7.00 -6.93
CA VAL A 64 -17.50 8.20 -6.07
C VAL A 64 -18.09 9.39 -6.80
N THR A 65 -18.82 10.24 -6.08
CA THR A 65 -19.37 11.47 -6.64
C THR A 65 -18.71 12.69 -6.00
N LEU A 66 -18.19 13.59 -6.83
CA LEU A 66 -17.57 14.83 -6.40
C LEU A 66 -18.44 16.02 -6.76
N MET A 67 -18.61 16.96 -5.83
CA MET A 67 -19.26 18.23 -6.10
C MET A 67 -18.40 19.38 -5.58
N LYS A 68 -18.34 20.45 -6.37
CA LYS A 68 -17.68 21.68 -5.97
C LYS A 68 -18.60 22.49 -5.06
N MET A 69 -18.12 22.82 -3.87
CA MET A 69 -18.90 23.56 -2.88
C MET A 69 -18.10 24.64 -2.18
N ASN A 70 -18.78 25.69 -1.72
CA ASN A 70 -18.16 26.69 -0.85
C ASN A 70 -18.02 26.21 0.61
N GLU A 71 -17.54 27.11 1.47
CA GLU A 71 -17.33 26.87 2.91
C GLU A 71 -18.65 26.56 3.64
N TRP A 72 -19.77 27.07 3.15
CA TRP A 72 -21.11 26.83 3.70
C TRP A 72 -21.83 25.64 3.07
N ASN A 73 -21.10 24.72 2.42
CA ASN A 73 -21.67 23.54 1.75
C ASN A 73 -22.73 23.88 0.68
N ARG A 74 -22.60 25.01 0.01
CA ARG A 74 -23.46 25.33 -1.15
C ARG A 74 -22.73 24.98 -2.45
N PRO A 75 -23.41 24.34 -3.42
CA PRO A 75 -22.86 24.13 -4.76
C PRO A 75 -22.38 25.46 -5.34
N ILE A 76 -21.27 25.42 -6.07
CA ILE A 76 -20.74 26.56 -6.81
C ILE A 76 -20.36 26.13 -8.22
N PRO A 77 -20.40 27.04 -9.21
CA PRO A 77 -20.14 26.68 -10.58
C PRO A 77 -18.69 26.26 -10.82
N TYR A 78 -18.52 25.38 -11.80
CA TYR A 78 -17.22 25.01 -12.34
C TYR A 78 -16.75 26.02 -13.40
N GLY A 79 -15.50 26.46 -13.29
CA GLY A 79 -14.80 27.15 -14.37
C GLY A 79 -14.21 26.16 -15.35
N GLU A 80 -14.15 26.51 -16.64
CA GLU A 80 -13.60 25.64 -17.69
C GLU A 80 -12.14 25.25 -17.46
N LYS A 81 -11.32 26.22 -17.01
CA LYS A 81 -9.92 25.96 -16.63
C LYS A 81 -9.83 25.02 -15.43
N GLU A 82 -10.69 25.19 -14.44
CA GLU A 82 -10.71 24.35 -13.25
C GLU A 82 -11.10 22.90 -13.59
N LEU A 83 -12.06 22.69 -14.50
CA LEU A 83 -12.41 21.34 -14.97
C LEU A 83 -11.23 20.65 -15.65
N SER A 84 -10.48 21.40 -16.45
CA SER A 84 -9.25 20.89 -17.08
C SER A 84 -8.20 20.50 -16.02
N ASP A 85 -8.03 21.33 -14.99
CA ASP A 85 -7.11 21.06 -13.88
C ASP A 85 -7.55 19.86 -13.03
N ILE A 86 -8.86 19.69 -12.83
CA ILE A 86 -9.44 18.53 -12.13
C ILE A 86 -9.22 17.26 -12.96
N CYS A 87 -9.45 17.31 -14.27
CA CYS A 87 -9.22 16.19 -15.17
C CYS A 87 -7.75 15.75 -15.14
N ASN A 88 -6.82 16.70 -15.30
CA ASN A 88 -5.37 16.44 -15.23
C ASN A 88 -4.92 15.93 -13.85
N TRP A 89 -5.60 16.33 -12.78
CA TRP A 89 -5.31 15.85 -11.43
C TRP A 89 -5.79 14.42 -11.22
N LEU A 90 -7.05 14.09 -11.56
CA LEU A 90 -7.67 12.80 -11.27
C LEU A 90 -7.26 11.70 -12.26
N PHE A 91 -7.24 11.98 -13.56
CA PHE A 91 -6.99 10.97 -14.60
C PHE A 91 -5.49 10.77 -14.86
N LYS A 92 -4.80 10.21 -13.87
CA LYS A 92 -3.39 9.80 -13.98
C LYS A 92 -3.27 8.47 -14.73
N ARG A 93 -2.08 8.22 -15.28
CA ARG A 93 -1.74 6.98 -16.02
C ARG A 93 -1.31 5.82 -15.12
N GLU A 94 -1.19 6.06 -13.82
CA GLU A 94 -0.69 5.11 -12.83
C GLU A 94 -1.56 5.15 -11.58
N TYR A 95 -1.53 4.08 -10.80
CA TYR A 95 -2.17 4.07 -9.48
C TYR A 95 -1.49 5.08 -8.56
N LYS A 96 -2.30 5.95 -7.96
CA LYS A 96 -1.84 6.97 -7.00
C LYS A 96 -2.52 6.78 -5.65
N PRO A 97 -1.88 7.21 -4.55
CA PRO A 97 -2.44 7.08 -3.22
C PRO A 97 -3.67 7.98 -3.08
N PHE A 98 -4.74 7.39 -2.57
CA PHE A 98 -5.99 8.01 -2.17
C PHE A 98 -6.18 7.75 -0.68
N VAL A 99 -6.44 8.82 0.08
CA VAL A 99 -6.67 8.75 1.53
C VAL A 99 -7.95 9.52 1.83
N SER A 100 -8.97 8.82 2.33
CA SER A 100 -10.16 9.51 2.85
C SER A 100 -9.87 10.07 4.24
N TRP A 101 -10.49 11.20 4.55
CA TRP A 101 -10.43 11.76 5.90
C TRP A 101 -11.17 10.91 6.95
N ASP A 102 -12.06 10.00 6.50
CA ASP A 102 -12.72 9.02 7.39
C ASP A 102 -11.71 8.14 8.13
N ASN A 103 -10.64 7.77 7.42
CA ASN A 103 -9.61 6.89 7.94
C ASN A 103 -8.24 7.32 7.39
N PRO A 104 -7.62 8.34 7.99
CA PRO A 104 -6.35 8.88 7.52
C PRO A 104 -5.16 7.92 7.70
N GLY A 105 -5.36 6.81 8.42
CA GLY A 105 -4.38 5.73 8.60
C GLY A 105 -4.37 4.73 7.44
N VAL A 106 -5.34 4.79 6.53
CA VAL A 106 -5.51 3.82 5.44
C VAL A 106 -5.29 4.49 4.09
N VAL A 107 -4.48 3.85 3.28
CA VAL A 107 -4.10 4.28 1.94
C VAL A 107 -4.68 3.31 0.91
N TYR A 108 -5.42 3.85 -0.05
CA TYR A 108 -5.94 3.12 -1.19
C TYR A 108 -5.12 3.53 -2.41
N TYR A 109 -4.49 2.59 -3.10
CA TYR A 109 -3.87 2.89 -4.39
C TYR A 109 -4.92 2.75 -5.47
N VAL A 110 -5.32 3.88 -6.08
CA VAL A 110 -6.45 3.92 -7.03
C VAL A 110 -6.06 4.58 -8.34
N ILE A 111 -6.80 4.23 -9.39
CA ILE A 111 -6.79 4.91 -10.68
C ILE A 111 -8.23 5.22 -11.09
N PHE A 112 -8.47 6.45 -11.55
CA PHE A 112 -9.78 6.84 -12.07
C PHE A 112 -9.93 6.31 -13.50
N ILE A 113 -10.95 5.50 -13.74
CA ILE A 113 -11.17 4.80 -15.02
C ILE A 113 -12.29 5.42 -15.85
N LYS A 114 -13.26 6.06 -15.20
CA LYS A 114 -14.43 6.64 -15.84
C LYS A 114 -14.85 7.90 -15.10
N GLY A 115 -15.34 8.89 -15.84
CA GLY A 115 -15.95 10.09 -15.27
C GLY A 115 -17.07 10.61 -16.15
N GLU A 116 -18.18 10.98 -15.52
CA GLU A 116 -19.34 11.61 -16.14
C GLU A 116 -19.68 12.87 -15.34
N GLY A 117 -19.84 14.00 -16.02
CA GLY A 117 -20.25 15.26 -15.40
C GLY A 117 -21.73 15.52 -15.64
N PHE A 118 -22.43 15.97 -14.61
CA PHE A 118 -23.75 16.57 -14.72
C PHE A 118 -23.66 18.03 -14.30
N GLU A 119 -24.13 18.95 -15.14
CA GLU A 119 -24.20 20.37 -14.85
C GLU A 119 -25.60 20.92 -15.16
N ASN A 120 -26.09 21.82 -14.30
CA ASN A 120 -27.30 22.59 -14.57
C ASN A 120 -26.99 23.83 -15.43
N CYS A 121 -28.03 24.60 -15.78
CA CYS A 121 -27.86 25.85 -16.55
C CYS A 121 -27.02 26.92 -15.84
N ALA A 122 -26.78 26.79 -14.53
CA ALA A 122 -25.90 27.66 -13.75
C ALA A 122 -24.45 27.15 -13.67
N LYS A 123 -24.08 26.09 -14.42
CA LYS A 123 -22.79 25.38 -14.36
C LYS A 123 -22.48 24.77 -12.99
N GLU A 124 -23.49 24.59 -12.16
CA GLU A 124 -23.39 23.88 -10.88
C GLU A 124 -23.76 22.41 -11.11
N GLY A 125 -23.00 21.52 -10.49
CA GLY A 125 -23.05 20.12 -10.90
C GLY A 125 -22.27 19.18 -10.01
N TYR A 126 -22.27 17.92 -10.40
CA TYR A 126 -21.45 16.89 -9.78
C TYR A 126 -20.79 16.01 -10.83
N LEU A 127 -19.66 15.43 -10.46
CA LEU A 127 -18.87 14.49 -11.25
C LEU A 127 -19.05 13.10 -10.66
N ASN A 128 -19.66 12.20 -11.41
CA ASN A 128 -19.70 10.78 -11.10
C ASN A 128 -18.44 10.13 -11.64
N LEU A 129 -17.65 9.55 -10.77
CA LEU A 129 -16.36 8.94 -11.11
C LEU A 129 -16.35 7.48 -10.68
N GLU A 130 -15.60 6.66 -11.40
CA GLU A 130 -15.29 5.30 -11.00
C GLU A 130 -13.78 5.19 -10.80
N MET A 131 -13.38 4.72 -9.62
CA MET A 131 -11.99 4.46 -9.31
C MET A 131 -11.75 2.99 -9.04
N ARG A 132 -10.72 2.41 -9.66
CA ARG A 132 -10.32 1.02 -9.49
C ARG A 132 -9.13 0.93 -8.55
N LEU A 133 -9.17 0.01 -7.60
CA LEU A 133 -8.04 -0.27 -6.71
C LEU A 133 -6.96 -1.09 -7.44
N SER A 134 -5.69 -0.87 -7.08
CA SER A 134 -4.56 -1.67 -7.57
C SER A 134 -4.62 -3.11 -7.04
N ALA A 135 -5.07 -3.26 -5.79
CA ALA A 135 -5.13 -4.52 -5.07
C ALA A 135 -6.55 -4.77 -4.54
N PRO A 136 -6.90 -6.02 -4.20
CA PRO A 136 -8.16 -6.33 -3.53
C PRO A 136 -8.30 -5.74 -2.11
N HIS A 137 -7.31 -4.98 -1.64
CA HIS A 137 -7.21 -4.50 -0.27
C HIS A 137 -6.69 -3.07 -0.21
N ALA A 138 -6.82 -2.46 0.96
CA ALA A 138 -6.17 -1.21 1.30
C ALA A 138 -4.81 -1.46 1.95
N TYR A 139 -4.08 -0.41 2.23
CA TYR A 139 -2.77 -0.49 2.87
C TYR A 139 -2.74 0.40 4.10
N SER A 140 -1.95 0.04 5.11
CA SER A 140 -1.59 0.98 6.16
C SER A 140 -0.73 2.11 5.59
N ARG A 141 -0.52 3.16 6.39
CA ARG A 141 0.62 4.05 6.16
C ARG A 141 1.92 3.24 6.19
N GLN A 142 2.88 3.66 5.39
CA GLN A 142 4.23 3.11 5.44
C GLN A 142 4.84 3.44 6.80
N LEU A 143 5.32 2.40 7.49
CA LEU A 143 6.02 2.50 8.76
C LEU A 143 7.50 2.19 8.54
N THR A 144 8.35 2.94 9.24
CA THR A 144 9.80 2.77 9.17
C THR A 144 10.34 2.64 10.59
N ASP A 145 10.88 1.47 10.90
CA ASP A 145 11.54 1.18 12.18
C ASP A 145 13.05 1.18 11.99
N GLU A 146 13.73 2.15 12.60
CA GLU A 146 15.18 2.33 12.46
C GLU A 146 15.93 1.90 13.72
N TYR A 147 17.03 1.16 13.53
CA TYR A 147 17.85 0.64 14.61
C TYR A 147 19.34 0.80 14.33
N TYR A 148 20.07 1.21 15.36
CA TYR A 148 21.52 1.15 15.41
C TYR A 148 21.95 -0.11 16.19
N VAL A 149 22.83 -0.92 15.58
CA VAL A 149 23.31 -2.20 16.11
C VAL A 149 24.84 -2.20 16.11
N LEU A 150 25.45 -2.49 17.26
CA LEU A 150 26.91 -2.50 17.43
C LEU A 150 27.53 -3.90 17.38
N ASP A 151 26.76 -4.91 17.75
CA ASP A 151 27.20 -6.32 17.79
C ASP A 151 25.97 -7.22 17.64
N GLN A 152 25.09 -7.23 18.64
CA GLN A 152 23.82 -7.95 18.57
C GLN A 152 22.69 -7.13 19.20
N LYS A 153 21.53 -7.08 18.54
CA LYS A 153 20.33 -6.44 19.07
C LYS A 153 19.08 -7.25 18.74
N THR A 154 18.19 -7.39 19.71
CA THR A 154 16.86 -7.97 19.48
C THR A 154 15.81 -6.88 19.51
N VAL A 155 14.96 -6.85 18.49
CA VAL A 155 13.88 -5.88 18.31
C VAL A 155 12.56 -6.61 18.08
N TYR A 156 11.46 -5.88 18.18
CA TYR A 156 10.12 -6.40 17.93
C TYR A 156 9.50 -5.64 16.77
N ILE A 157 8.98 -6.37 15.78
CA ILE A 157 8.30 -5.81 14.63
C ILE A 157 6.94 -6.49 14.53
N ASN A 158 5.87 -5.70 14.43
CA ASN A 158 4.53 -6.24 14.31
C ASN A 158 4.17 -6.48 12.83
N ASN A 159 3.34 -7.47 12.58
CA ASN A 159 2.51 -7.57 11.39
C ASN A 159 1.06 -7.34 11.82
N ASP A 160 0.55 -6.15 11.55
CA ASP A 160 -0.83 -5.75 11.88
C ASP A 160 -1.79 -5.95 10.68
N SER A 161 -1.40 -6.75 9.67
CA SER A 161 -2.28 -7.11 8.56
C SER A 161 -3.45 -7.95 9.03
N ASP A 162 -4.65 -7.64 8.56
CA ASP A 162 -5.87 -8.44 8.80
C ASP A 162 -6.27 -9.28 7.56
N ILE A 163 -5.38 -9.37 6.57
CA ILE A 163 -5.57 -10.15 5.34
C ILE A 163 -4.48 -11.21 5.16
N GLN A 164 -3.23 -10.83 5.41
CA GLN A 164 -2.07 -11.66 5.12
C GLN A 164 -1.42 -12.13 6.43
N ASP A 165 -1.35 -13.44 6.60
CA ASP A 165 -0.68 -14.04 7.74
C ASP A 165 0.84 -13.84 7.69
N ILE A 166 1.40 -13.61 6.50
CA ILE A 166 2.82 -13.41 6.27
C ILE A 166 3.02 -12.20 5.37
N ILE A 167 3.87 -11.29 5.81
CA ILE A 167 4.34 -10.14 5.02
C ILE A 167 5.86 -10.17 4.90
N TYR A 168 6.39 -9.51 3.87
CA TYR A 168 7.82 -9.39 3.61
C TYR A 168 8.22 -7.91 3.74
N PRO A 169 8.80 -7.48 4.87
CA PRO A 169 9.19 -6.08 5.06
C PRO A 169 10.35 -5.73 4.16
N ASP A 170 10.33 -4.56 3.50
CA ASP A 170 11.52 -4.03 2.86
C ASP A 170 12.60 -3.75 3.92
N VAL A 171 13.85 -3.99 3.58
CA VAL A 171 14.98 -3.81 4.51
C VAL A 171 16.03 -2.94 3.86
N GLU A 172 16.46 -1.90 4.57
CA GLU A 172 17.60 -1.09 4.17
C GLU A 172 18.64 -1.09 5.29
N PHE A 173 19.91 -1.33 4.97
CA PHE A 173 20.96 -1.25 5.99
C PHE A 173 22.25 -0.66 5.44
N GLU A 174 23.05 -0.10 6.36
CA GLU A 174 24.37 0.46 6.14
C GLU A 174 25.32 -0.23 7.12
N MET A 175 26.34 -0.90 6.58
CA MET A 175 27.39 -1.54 7.37
C MET A 175 28.30 -0.47 7.99
N LEU A 176 28.69 -0.68 9.25
CA LEU A 176 29.53 0.25 9.99
C LEU A 176 30.94 -0.31 10.17
N ASP A 177 31.92 0.59 10.13
CA ASP A 177 33.34 0.30 10.23
C ASP A 177 33.79 -0.79 9.22
N ASP A 178 34.56 -1.78 9.70
CA ASP A 178 35.10 -2.86 8.90
C ASP A 178 34.19 -4.10 8.87
N CYS A 179 32.94 -4.01 9.34
CA CYS A 179 32.02 -5.15 9.37
C CYS A 179 31.50 -5.47 7.97
N THR A 180 31.60 -6.74 7.57
CA THR A 180 31.23 -7.23 6.22
C THR A 180 30.11 -8.27 6.22
N ASP A 181 29.70 -8.72 7.40
CA ASP A 181 28.73 -9.80 7.55
C ASP A 181 27.54 -9.31 8.38
N LEU A 182 26.34 -9.72 8.00
CA LEU A 182 25.10 -9.33 8.66
C LEU A 182 24.15 -10.52 8.70
N ILE A 183 23.58 -10.78 9.88
CA ILE A 183 22.56 -11.80 10.08
C ILE A 183 21.31 -11.15 10.65
N ILE A 184 20.17 -11.40 10.01
CA ILE A 184 18.84 -10.97 10.46
C ILE A 184 17.99 -12.22 10.63
N GLU A 185 17.69 -12.56 11.88
CA GLU A 185 16.98 -13.78 12.27
C GLU A 185 15.61 -13.44 12.84
N ASN A 186 14.54 -14.01 12.30
CA ASN A 186 13.24 -14.00 12.94
C ASN A 186 13.14 -15.19 13.91
N LEU A 187 13.34 -14.91 15.20
CA LEU A 187 13.29 -15.90 16.28
C LEU A 187 11.90 -16.50 16.47
N THR A 188 10.83 -15.85 16.00
CA THR A 188 9.46 -16.36 16.13
C THR A 188 9.25 -17.58 15.23
N ILE A 189 9.89 -17.62 14.06
CA ILE A 189 9.74 -18.69 13.06
C ILE A 189 11.03 -19.50 12.83
N GLY A 190 12.16 -19.07 13.40
CA GLY A 190 13.45 -19.75 13.28
C GLY A 190 14.13 -19.58 11.92
N GLU A 191 13.76 -18.55 11.16
CA GLU A 191 14.30 -18.32 9.82
C GLU A 191 15.25 -17.12 9.82
N LYS A 192 16.29 -17.17 8.98
CA LYS A 192 17.37 -16.18 8.96
C LYS A 192 17.78 -15.75 7.55
N MET A 193 17.99 -14.46 7.39
CA MET A 193 18.58 -13.82 6.22
C MET A 193 20.02 -13.46 6.54
N GLU A 194 20.95 -13.86 5.69
CA GLU A 194 22.38 -13.74 5.95
C GLU A 194 23.11 -13.12 4.76
N PHE A 195 24.08 -12.26 5.06
CA PHE A 195 25.00 -11.67 4.11
C PHE A 195 26.43 -11.90 4.57
N ASN A 196 27.29 -12.31 3.65
CA ASN A 196 28.70 -12.54 3.91
C ASN A 196 29.57 -11.83 2.87
N ASN A 197 30.77 -11.39 3.29
CA ASN A 197 31.75 -10.76 2.40
C ASN A 197 31.21 -9.51 1.67
N LEU A 198 30.37 -8.71 2.33
CA LEU A 198 30.00 -7.38 1.85
C LEU A 198 31.24 -6.47 1.82
N GLU A 199 31.18 -5.41 1.02
CA GLU A 199 32.27 -4.43 1.05
C GLU A 199 32.16 -3.52 2.28
N LYS A 200 33.26 -2.88 2.65
CA LYS A 200 33.28 -1.95 3.78
C LYS A 200 32.41 -0.72 3.47
N GLY A 201 31.61 -0.31 4.45
CA GLY A 201 30.68 0.82 4.29
C GLY A 201 29.56 0.59 3.26
N GLU A 202 29.26 -0.67 2.95
CA GLU A 202 28.20 -1.02 2.01
C GLU A 202 26.83 -0.56 2.53
N ARG A 203 26.02 0.01 1.63
CA ARG A 203 24.62 0.34 1.90
C ARG A 203 23.74 -0.43 0.93
N ILE A 204 22.84 -1.25 1.47
CA ILE A 204 22.01 -2.17 0.70
C ILE A 204 20.54 -1.86 0.94
N LYS A 205 19.74 -1.99 -0.12
CA LYS A 205 18.29 -2.01 -0.05
C LYS A 205 17.75 -3.31 -0.63
N ILE A 206 16.84 -3.93 0.12
CA ILE A 206 16.20 -5.19 -0.21
C ILE A 206 14.72 -4.89 -0.42
N TYR A 207 14.27 -5.09 -1.67
CA TYR A 207 12.88 -5.00 -2.08
C TYR A 207 12.24 -6.37 -1.91
N ASN A 208 11.61 -6.58 -0.76
CA ASN A 208 11.14 -7.87 -0.30
C ASN A 208 9.72 -8.16 -0.80
N ASP A 209 8.88 -7.14 -0.87
CA ASP A 209 7.53 -7.28 -1.41
C ASP A 209 7.53 -7.15 -2.95
N GLY A 210 6.97 -8.16 -3.63
CA GLY A 210 6.85 -8.23 -5.09
C GLY A 210 8.15 -8.54 -5.85
N LEU A 211 9.15 -7.65 -5.79
CA LEU A 211 10.35 -7.68 -6.66
C LEU A 211 11.37 -8.74 -6.27
N LYS A 212 11.53 -9.01 -4.96
CA LYS A 212 12.55 -9.92 -4.40
C LYS A 212 13.96 -9.61 -4.95
N ASP A 213 14.34 -8.35 -4.83
CA ASP A 213 15.60 -7.84 -5.37
C ASP A 213 16.48 -7.23 -4.26
N MET A 214 17.80 -7.30 -4.45
CA MET A 214 18.80 -6.81 -3.52
C MET A 214 19.79 -5.92 -4.26
N VAL A 215 19.80 -4.63 -3.93
CA VAL A 215 20.62 -3.65 -4.63
C VAL A 215 21.57 -2.95 -3.66
N SER A 216 22.81 -2.73 -4.12
CA SER A 216 23.69 -1.77 -3.49
C SER A 216 23.26 -0.35 -3.87
N LEU A 217 23.16 0.51 -2.85
CA LEU A 217 22.95 1.94 -3.02
C LEU A 217 24.26 2.70 -3.24
N VAL A 218 25.42 2.04 -3.08
CA VAL A 218 26.76 2.60 -3.33
C VAL A 218 27.18 2.35 -4.77
N ASP A 219 27.05 1.10 -5.24
CA ASP A 219 27.45 0.69 -6.58
C ASP A 219 26.51 -0.40 -7.13
N ARG A 220 25.66 0.01 -8.07
CA ARG A 220 24.62 -0.85 -8.66
C ARG A 220 25.17 -2.02 -9.48
N SER A 221 26.46 -2.06 -9.80
CA SER A 221 27.07 -3.20 -10.50
C SER A 221 27.35 -4.40 -9.60
N ARG A 222 27.29 -4.21 -8.27
CA ARG A 222 27.57 -5.25 -7.29
C ARG A 222 26.43 -6.25 -7.20
N ASN A 223 26.77 -7.54 -7.30
CA ASN A 223 25.82 -8.62 -7.11
C ASN A 223 25.62 -8.92 -5.62
N ILE A 224 24.71 -8.19 -4.98
CA ILE A 224 24.39 -8.41 -3.56
C ILE A 224 23.69 -9.76 -3.34
N PHE A 225 22.93 -10.22 -4.33
CA PHE A 225 22.20 -11.49 -4.25
C PHE A 225 23.16 -12.68 -4.09
N GLU A 226 24.31 -12.68 -4.77
CA GLU A 226 25.36 -13.69 -4.62
C GLU A 226 26.02 -13.69 -3.23
N LYS A 227 26.05 -12.53 -2.56
CA LYS A 227 26.59 -12.37 -1.21
C LYS A 227 25.58 -12.72 -0.11
N SER A 228 24.37 -13.15 -0.49
CA SER A 228 23.29 -13.51 0.42
C SER A 228 23.03 -15.02 0.45
N ASN A 229 22.36 -15.51 1.49
CA ASN A 229 21.79 -16.85 1.51
C ASN A 229 20.49 -16.99 0.69
N LYS A 230 20.13 -15.97 -0.12
CA LYS A 230 18.91 -15.89 -0.96
C LYS A 230 17.61 -16.05 -0.19
N TYR A 231 17.69 -15.84 1.12
CA TYR A 231 16.56 -15.87 2.01
C TYR A 231 16.03 -14.46 2.20
N PHE A 232 14.72 -14.31 2.23
CA PHE A 232 14.06 -13.02 2.47
C PHE A 232 13.30 -13.10 3.78
N ILE A 233 13.57 -12.16 4.68
CA ILE A 233 12.96 -12.14 6.01
C ILE A 233 11.43 -12.00 5.88
N LYS A 234 10.69 -12.77 6.66
CA LYS A 234 9.22 -12.74 6.71
C LYS A 234 8.74 -12.42 8.12
N LEU A 235 7.59 -11.77 8.21
CA LEU A 235 6.91 -11.47 9.47
C LEU A 235 5.57 -12.21 9.49
N VAL A 236 5.37 -13.08 10.48
CA VAL A 236 4.07 -13.72 10.73
C VAL A 236 3.12 -12.76 11.42
N TYR A 237 1.81 -13.00 11.34
CA TYR A 237 0.81 -12.19 12.02
C TYR A 237 1.13 -11.95 13.50
N GLY A 238 0.97 -10.71 13.95
CA GLY A 238 1.28 -10.29 15.31
C GLY A 238 2.75 -9.94 15.52
N ARG A 239 3.24 -10.17 16.75
CA ARG A 239 4.54 -9.65 17.20
C ARG A 239 5.69 -10.61 16.84
N ASN A 240 6.58 -10.17 15.95
CA ASN A 240 7.77 -10.91 15.54
C ASN A 240 8.98 -10.45 16.35
N ARG A 241 9.80 -11.40 16.80
CA ARG A 241 11.03 -11.12 17.54
C ARG A 241 12.23 -11.27 16.61
N ILE A 242 12.82 -10.16 16.20
CA ILE A 242 13.92 -10.12 15.23
C ILE A 242 15.25 -9.90 15.94
N ARG A 243 16.21 -10.78 15.71
CA ARG A 243 17.61 -10.62 16.15
C ARG A 243 18.46 -10.17 14.98
N ILE A 244 19.21 -9.10 15.18
CA ILE A 244 20.18 -8.57 14.24
C ILE A 244 21.57 -8.77 14.84
N THR A 245 22.47 -9.38 14.08
CA THR A 245 23.86 -9.63 14.47
C THR A 245 24.79 -9.06 13.40
N GLY A 246 25.73 -8.23 13.82
CA GLY A 246 26.58 -7.40 12.96
C GLY A 246 26.58 -5.94 13.41
N LYS A 247 27.49 -5.14 12.84
CA LYS A 247 27.60 -3.71 13.12
C LYS A 247 26.98 -2.90 11.99
N CYS A 248 25.76 -2.42 12.20
CA CYS A 248 25.00 -1.75 11.14
C CYS A 248 23.99 -0.70 11.65
N LYS A 249 23.59 0.20 10.77
CA LYS A 249 22.29 0.90 10.84
C LYS A 249 21.31 0.16 9.96
N ILE A 250 20.14 -0.18 10.47
CA ILE A 250 19.13 -0.94 9.73
C ILE A 250 17.76 -0.29 9.85
N LYS A 251 16.99 -0.32 8.78
CA LYS A 251 15.62 0.16 8.66
C LYS A 251 14.74 -0.96 8.14
N PHE A 252 13.66 -1.25 8.86
CA PHE A 252 12.59 -2.10 8.38
C PHE A 252 11.46 -1.19 7.90
N ILE A 253 11.05 -1.38 6.66
CA ILE A 253 10.02 -0.60 5.99
C ILE A 253 8.84 -1.53 5.76
N THR A 254 7.73 -1.25 6.40
CA THR A 254 6.52 -2.08 6.34
C THR A 254 5.33 -1.28 5.83
N GLN A 255 4.47 -1.96 5.10
CA GLN A 255 3.16 -1.47 4.74
C GLN A 255 2.18 -2.64 4.78
N TYR A 256 1.22 -2.60 5.70
CA TYR A 256 0.36 -3.75 5.96
C TYR A 256 -0.87 -3.74 5.05
N PRO A 257 -1.19 -4.86 4.37
CA PRO A 257 -2.47 -5.05 3.72
C PRO A 257 -3.62 -5.03 4.73
N LEU A 258 -4.65 -4.23 4.46
CA LEU A 258 -5.81 -4.01 5.31
C LEU A 258 -7.11 -4.34 4.56
N ALA A 259 -8.00 -5.09 5.19
CA ALA A 259 -9.29 -5.49 4.66
C ALA A 259 -10.18 -4.27 4.46
N LEU A 260 -10.93 -4.28 3.36
CA LEU A 260 -11.94 -3.27 3.09
C LEU A 260 -13.09 -3.46 4.09
N LYS A 261 -13.42 -2.38 4.81
CA LYS A 261 -14.45 -2.33 5.85
C LYS A 261 -15.34 -1.10 5.67
#